data_AF-A0A965R3V6-F1
#
_entry.id   AF-A0A965R3V6-F1
#
_cell.length_a   1.000
_cell.length_b   1.000
_cell.length_c   1.000
_cell.angle_alpha   90.00
_cell.angle_beta   90.00
_cell.angle_gamma   90.00
#
_symmetry.space_group_name_H-M   'P 1'
#
loop_
_entity.id
_entity.type
_entity.pdbx_description
1 polymer ?
#
loop_
_entity_poly.entity_id
_entity_poly.type
_entity_poly.pdbx_seq_one_letter_code
_entity_poly.pdbx_strand_id
1 'polypeptide(L)' 'TEINMVSRLAAEHPQHTIFCLDPVVCPCSTMYRIHPGYLAWVLERLVAGEVVNQITVEPDVAEPARVALERMLAAKPS' A
#
# COMPACT_ATOMS: atom_id res chain seq x y z
N THR A 1 -2.73 -6.95 13.25
CA THR A 1 -2.41 -6.48 11.88
C THR A 1 -3.70 -6.07 11.21
N GLU A 2 -3.62 -5.47 10.03
CA GLU A 2 -4.78 -4.91 9.32
C GLU A 2 -5.67 -6.02 8.72
N ILE A 3 -7.00 -5.81 8.66
CA ILE A 3 -7.99 -6.83 8.29
C ILE A 3 -7.81 -7.35 6.85
N ASN A 4 -7.30 -6.54 5.92
CA ASN A 4 -7.03 -6.97 4.56
C ASN A 4 -5.91 -8.03 4.53
N MET A 5 -4.93 -7.96 5.44
CA MET A 5 -3.91 -8.99 5.56
C MET A 5 -4.51 -10.32 6.05
N VAL A 6 -5.40 -10.27 7.05
CA VAL A 6 -6.11 -11.45 7.56
C VAL A 6 -6.94 -12.09 6.45
N SER A 7 -7.70 -11.28 5.73
CA SER A 7 -8.57 -11.72 4.62
C SER A 7 -7.75 -12.33 3.48
N ARG A 8 -6.62 -11.70 3.11
CA ARG A 8 -5.70 -12.23 2.09
C ARG A 8 -5.13 -13.59 2.49
N LEU A 9 -4.61 -13.71 3.71
CA LEU A 9 -4.02 -14.97 4.19
C LEU A 9 -5.05 -16.09 4.28
N ALA A 10 -6.27 -15.80 4.72
CA ALA A 10 -7.36 -16.78 4.74
C ALA A 10 -7.70 -17.30 3.33
N ALA A 11 -7.66 -16.42 2.31
CA ALA A 11 -7.89 -16.81 0.92
C ALA A 11 -6.71 -17.61 0.32
N GLU A 12 -5.46 -17.25 0.65
CA GLU A 12 -4.26 -17.92 0.14
C GLU A 12 -3.97 -19.27 0.85
N HIS A 13 -4.50 -19.46 2.07
CA HIS A 13 -4.27 -20.65 2.88
C HIS A 13 -5.58 -21.24 3.43
N PRO A 14 -6.45 -21.76 2.55
CA PRO A 14 -7.77 -22.27 2.94
C PRO A 14 -7.72 -23.49 3.88
N GLN A 15 -6.58 -24.17 3.96
CA GLN A 15 -6.35 -25.28 4.89
C GLN A 15 -6.18 -24.84 6.36
N HIS A 16 -5.99 -23.55 6.61
CA HIS A 16 -5.81 -22.99 7.95
C HIS A 16 -7.01 -22.15 8.38
N THR A 17 -7.32 -22.18 9.67
CA THR A 17 -8.30 -21.25 10.27
C THR A 17 -7.60 -19.94 10.61
N ILE A 18 -7.85 -18.90 9.80
CA ILE A 18 -7.25 -17.58 9.96
C ILE A 18 -8.37 -16.57 10.21
N PHE A 19 -8.28 -15.84 11.33
CA PHE A 19 -9.31 -14.89 11.75
C PHE A 19 -8.70 -13.65 12.42
N CYS A 20 -9.48 -12.57 12.49
CA CYS A 20 -9.06 -11.34 13.14
C CYS A 20 -9.16 -11.48 14.66
N LEU A 21 -8.10 -11.11 15.38
CA LEU A 21 -8.09 -11.16 16.85
C LEU A 21 -8.93 -10.04 17.49
N ASP A 22 -9.19 -8.95 16.76
CA ASP A 22 -10.02 -7.85 17.23
C ASP A 22 -11.50 -8.11 16.87
N PRO A 23 -12.41 -8.23 17.86
CA PRO A 23 -13.82 -8.51 17.62
C PRO A 23 -14.58 -7.33 17.00
N VAL A 24 -14.05 -6.10 17.10
CA VAL A 24 -14.69 -4.89 16.55
C VAL A 24 -14.28 -4.66 15.09
N VAL A 25 -13.14 -5.21 14.66
CA VAL A 25 -12.48 -4.93 13.38
C VAL A 25 -12.25 -3.42 13.20
N CYS A 26 -11.03 -2.95 13.47
CA CYS A 26 -10.63 -1.57 13.20
C CYS A 26 -9.84 -1.49 11.87
N PRO A 27 -10.51 -1.23 10.72
CA PRO A 27 -9.80 -1.03 9.47
C PRO A 27 -8.97 0.25 9.49
N CYS A 28 -7.86 0.25 8.74
CA CYS A 28 -7.06 1.45 8.59
C CYS A 28 -7.82 2.49 7.75
N SER A 29 -8.30 3.56 8.39
CA SER A 29 -9.13 4.59 7.74
C SER A 29 -8.42 5.31 6.58
N THR A 30 -7.09 5.39 6.60
CA THR A 30 -6.31 5.95 5.48
C THR A 30 -6.20 4.99 4.31
N MET A 31 -6.08 3.68 4.55
CA MET A 31 -6.12 2.67 3.47
C MET A 31 -7.48 2.67 2.76
N TYR A 32 -8.57 2.87 3.48
CA TYR A 32 -9.92 2.96 2.91
C TYR A 32 -10.14 4.16 1.98
N ARG A 33 -9.20 5.12 1.94
CA ARG A 33 -9.23 6.20 0.94
C ARG A 33 -8.84 5.72 -0.45
N ILE A 34 -8.19 4.56 -0.58
CA ILE A 34 -7.90 3.93 -1.87
C ILE A 34 -9.16 3.20 -2.34
N HIS A 35 -10.02 3.93 -3.04
CA HIS A 35 -11.32 3.45 -3.51
C HIS A 35 -11.29 3.18 -5.02
N PRO A 36 -11.97 2.12 -5.53
CA PRO A 36 -12.00 1.81 -6.97
C PRO A 36 -12.45 2.98 -7.86
N GLY A 37 -13.41 3.79 -7.39
CA GLY A 37 -13.85 4.99 -8.11
C GLY A 37 -12.76 6.05 -8.30
N TYR A 38 -11.90 6.25 -7.30
CA TYR A 38 -10.77 7.18 -7.43
C TYR A 38 -9.68 6.61 -8.32
N LEU A 39 -9.46 5.30 -8.28
CA LEU A 39 -8.53 4.63 -9.18
C LEU A 39 -9.00 4.75 -10.65
N ALA A 40 -10.28 4.48 -10.91
CA ALA A 40 -10.86 4.64 -12.25
C ALA A 40 -10.68 6.07 -12.76
N TRP A 41 -10.98 7.07 -11.94
CA TRP A 41 -10.79 8.47 -12.28
C TRP A 41 -9.33 8.83 -12.61
N VAL A 42 -8.36 8.36 -11.82
CA VAL A 42 -6.93 8.58 -12.13
C VAL A 42 -6.57 7.95 -13.48
N LEU A 43 -7.03 6.74 -13.76
CA LEU A 43 -6.76 6.05 -15.03
C LEU A 43 -7.40 6.76 -16.23
N GLU A 44 -8.63 7.23 -16.09
CA GLU A 44 -9.32 8.02 -17.14
C GLU A 44 -8.57 9.32 -17.47
N ARG A 45 -8.08 10.03 -16.45
CA ARG A 45 -7.26 11.24 -16.64
C ARG A 45 -5.96 10.93 -17.38
N LEU A 46 -5.28 9.85 -17.02
CA LEU A 46 -4.05 9.43 -17.71
C LEU A 46 -4.31 9.11 -19.18
N VAL A 47 -5.42 8.44 -19.52
CA VAL A 47 -5.82 8.18 -20.91
C VAL A 47 -6.10 9.48 -21.67
N ALA A 48 -6.66 10.49 -21.02
CA ALA A 48 -6.86 11.82 -21.58
C ALA A 48 -5.56 12.65 -21.71
N GLY A 49 -4.40 12.10 -21.31
CA GLY A 49 -3.12 12.79 -21.33
C GLY A 49 -2.89 13.72 -20.14
N GLU A 50 -3.73 13.63 -19.11
CA GLU A 50 -3.67 14.47 -17.91
C GLU A 50 -3.09 13.69 -16.73
N VAL A 51 -1.96 14.16 -16.18
CA VAL A 51 -1.36 13.56 -14.98
C VAL A 51 -1.92 14.26 -13.74
N VAL A 52 -2.62 13.51 -12.90
CA VAL A 52 -3.19 13.99 -11.63
C VAL A 52 -2.50 13.32 -10.45
N ASN A 53 -2.38 14.04 -9.32
CA ASN A 53 -1.81 13.54 -8.07
C ASN A 53 -0.41 12.90 -8.23
N GLN A 54 0.41 13.44 -9.14
CA GLN A 54 1.78 12.98 -9.31
C GLN A 54 2.56 13.22 -8.01
N ILE A 55 3.11 12.15 -7.45
CA ILE A 55 3.94 12.24 -6.27
C ILE A 55 5.30 12.79 -6.69
N THR A 56 5.70 13.91 -6.11
CA THR A 56 7.02 14.51 -6.25
C THR A 56 7.65 14.66 -4.87
N VAL A 57 8.97 14.48 -4.81
CA VAL A 57 9.76 14.62 -3.59
C VAL A 57 10.96 15.51 -3.93
N GLU A 58 11.18 16.54 -3.12
CA GLU A 58 12.29 17.47 -3.34
C GLU A 58 13.66 16.77 -3.23
N PRO A 59 14.67 17.19 -4.01
CA PRO A 59 15.95 16.49 -4.08
C PRO A 59 16.67 16.35 -2.74
N ASP A 60 16.61 17.39 -1.90
CA ASP A 60 17.22 17.42 -0.57
C ASP A 60 16.61 16.41 0.41
N VAL A 61 15.36 15.99 0.17
CA VAL A 61 14.69 14.91 0.90
C VAL A 61 14.93 13.56 0.21
N ALA A 62 14.79 13.50 -1.11
CA ALA A 62 14.84 12.26 -1.89
C ALA A 62 16.22 11.59 -1.85
N GLU A 63 17.30 12.36 -1.94
CA GLU A 63 18.67 11.84 -1.96
C GLU A 63 19.05 11.07 -0.68
N PRO A 64 18.96 11.65 0.53
CA PRO A 64 19.28 10.91 1.75
C PRO A 64 18.30 9.77 2.03
N ALA A 65 17.00 9.94 1.71
CA ALA A 65 16.01 8.89 1.88
C ALA A 65 16.31 7.67 0.99
N ARG A 66 16.74 7.91 -0.25
CA ARG A 66 17.15 6.84 -1.18
C ARG A 66 18.37 6.08 -0.68
N VAL A 67 19.40 6.76 -0.15
CA VAL A 67 20.57 6.09 0.43
C VAL A 67 20.18 5.19 1.61
N ALA A 68 19.29 5.65 2.49
CA ALA A 68 18.79 4.82 3.60
C ALA A 68 18.03 3.58 3.09
N LEU A 69 17.17 3.77 2.08
CA LEU A 69 16.43 2.67 1.45
C LEU A 69 17.36 1.65 0.77
N GLU A 70 18.36 2.12 0.02
CA GLU A 70 19.35 1.27 -0.65
C GLU A 70 20.12 0.42 0.37
N ARG A 71 20.53 1.01 1.51
CA ARG A 71 21.19 0.27 2.60
C ARG A 71 20.27 -0.77 3.24
N MET A 72 19.01 -0.43 3.49
CA MET A 72 18.02 -1.37 4.03
C MET A 72 17.84 -2.59 3.11
N LEU A 73 17.73 -2.34 1.80
CA LEU A 73 17.56 -3.40 0.79
C LEU A 73 18.83 -4.25 0.62
N ALA A 74 20.03 -3.65 0.71
CA ALA A 74 21.30 -4.37 0.66
C ALA A 74 21.56 -5.22 1.92
N ALA A 75 21.01 -4.81 3.07
CA ALA A 75 21.13 -5.53 4.33
C ALA A 75 20.22 -6.77 4.44
N LYS A 76 19.58 -7.20 3.34
CA LYS A 76 18.67 -8.34 3.33
C LYS A 76 19.40 -9.58 3.89
N PRO A 77 18.92 -10.18 5.00
CA PRO A 77 19.49 -11.41 5.51
C PRO A 77 19.34 -12.51 4.45
N SER A 78 20.41 -13.29 4.27
CA SER A 78 20.49 -14.45 3.38
C SER A 78 19.48 -15.52 3.75
#